data_AF-A0A916JGF5-F1
#
_entry.id   AF-A0A916JGF5-F1
#
_cell.length_a   1.000
_cell.length_b   1.000
_cell.length_c   1.000
_cell.angle_alpha   90.00
_cell.angle_beta   90.00
_cell.angle_gamma   90.00
#
_symmetry.space_group_name_H-M   'P 1'
#
loop_
_entity.id
_entity.type
_entity.pdbx_description
1 polymer ?
#
loop_
_entity_poly.entity_id
_entity_poly.type
_entity_poly.pdbx_seq_one_letter_code
_entity_poly.pdbx_strand_id
1 'polypeptide(L)'
;MAVDFTVHLGRLLSKVFCTLLLIVSGCSSADLVWVDASDRGLQIRNGILYHKDQPFTGKVLHWYSGTHDTAAVSGYLNGREHGIWKKYYADGTPQETRYFDHGDKTGNYLVWWENGRKKLEYRFEHDEYEGTCREWSSTGVLIKEMNYTRGYEEGPQRMFYDNGKIRSNYVILNGRRYGLLGTKNCVNVTDSVFKK
;
A
#
# COMPACT_ATOMS: atom_id res chain seq x y z
N MET A 1 -44.41 18.91 82.54
CA MET A 1 -44.74 20.30 82.19
C MET A 1 -43.76 20.74 81.13
N ALA A 2 -44.25 21.05 79.93
CA ALA A 2 -43.69 22.04 78.98
C ALA A 2 -42.22 21.78 78.50
N VAL A 3 -41.85 21.76 77.23
CA VAL A 3 -42.40 22.37 76.01
C VAL A 3 -41.87 21.56 74.82
N ASP A 4 -42.76 21.16 73.92
CA ASP A 4 -42.45 20.76 72.54
C ASP A 4 -42.02 21.98 71.72
N PHE A 5 -40.93 21.87 70.95
CA PHE A 5 -40.88 22.49 69.62
C PHE A 5 -40.09 21.60 68.66
N THR A 6 -40.89 20.93 67.84
CA THR A 6 -40.55 20.11 66.70
C THR A 6 -39.87 20.94 65.60
N VAL A 7 -38.74 20.45 65.10
CA VAL A 7 -38.17 20.85 63.82
C VAL A 7 -38.04 19.58 62.97
N HIS A 8 -38.42 19.73 61.69
CA HIS A 8 -38.33 18.76 60.58
C HIS A 8 -39.51 17.80 60.40
N LEU A 9 -40.41 18.18 59.50
CA LEU A 9 -40.74 17.30 58.38
C LEU A 9 -41.37 18.07 57.20
N GLY A 10 -40.80 17.88 56.01
CA GLY A 10 -41.61 17.79 54.79
C GLY A 10 -41.37 18.83 53.70
N ARG A 11 -40.86 18.30 52.56
CA ARG A 11 -41.30 18.59 51.18
C ARG A 11 -40.78 19.87 50.50
N LEU A 12 -39.86 19.71 49.55
CA LEU A 12 -40.17 19.58 48.10
C LEU A 12 -38.93 19.88 47.23
N LEU A 13 -38.61 18.87 46.41
CA LEU A 13 -38.01 18.92 45.07
C LEU A 13 -37.71 20.33 44.51
N SER A 14 -36.43 20.66 44.33
CA SER A 14 -36.02 21.73 43.41
C SER A 14 -34.68 21.42 42.73
N LYS A 15 -34.79 20.96 41.49
CA LYS A 15 -33.96 21.33 40.32
C LYS A 15 -32.44 21.19 40.49
N VAL A 16 -31.97 19.94 40.42
CA VAL A 16 -30.64 19.63 39.89
C VAL A 16 -30.69 19.89 38.39
N PHE A 17 -30.22 21.07 37.96
CA PHE A 17 -29.98 21.37 36.54
C PHE A 17 -28.47 21.29 36.28
N CYS A 18 -27.95 20.06 36.32
CA CYS A 18 -26.64 19.75 35.76
C CYS A 18 -26.73 19.84 34.23
N THR A 19 -26.46 21.03 33.68
CA THR A 19 -26.16 21.16 32.25
C THR A 19 -24.71 20.80 32.02
N LEU A 20 -24.43 19.50 32.04
CA LEU A 20 -23.24 18.95 31.41
C LEU A 20 -23.49 19.04 29.90
N LEU A 21 -22.91 20.07 29.26
CA LEU A 21 -22.89 20.21 27.81
C LEU A 21 -22.02 19.07 27.26
N LEU A 22 -22.64 17.91 27.05
CA LEU A 22 -22.11 16.82 26.25
C LEU A 22 -21.94 17.36 24.83
N ILE A 23 -20.73 17.84 24.52
CA ILE A 23 -20.26 17.99 23.16
C ILE A 23 -20.20 16.58 22.60
N VAL A 24 -21.31 16.12 22.05
CA VAL A 24 -21.35 14.97 21.16
C VAL A 24 -20.69 15.44 19.87
N SER A 25 -19.37 15.44 19.86
CA SER A 25 -18.61 15.39 18.61
C SER A 25 -18.99 14.07 17.96
N GLY A 26 -20.06 14.11 17.16
CA GLY A 26 -20.48 13.03 16.29
C GLY A 26 -19.32 12.75 15.35
N CYS A 27 -18.48 11.80 15.73
CA CYS A 27 -17.62 11.11 14.78
C CYS A 27 -18.57 10.25 13.95
N SER A 28 -19.21 10.85 12.93
CA SER A 28 -19.89 10.03 11.93
C SER A 28 -18.77 9.31 11.19
N SER A 29 -18.50 8.06 11.56
CA SER A 29 -17.82 7.16 10.67
C SER A 29 -18.74 7.01 9.47
N ALA A 30 -18.56 7.88 8.47
CA ALA A 30 -19.26 7.74 7.20
C ALA A 30 -18.98 6.33 6.72
N ASP A 31 -20.03 5.54 6.54
CA ASP A 31 -19.90 4.16 6.11
C ASP A 31 -19.08 4.11 4.82
N LEU A 32 -18.08 3.23 4.81
CA LEU A 32 -17.19 3.10 3.66
C LEU A 32 -18.03 2.64 2.45
N VAL A 33 -18.09 3.45 1.40
CA VAL A 33 -18.84 3.11 0.19
C VAL A 33 -18.05 2.09 -0.64
N TRP A 34 -18.72 1.02 -1.07
CA TRP A 34 -18.16 0.01 -1.96
C TRP A 34 -18.89 0.03 -3.30
N VAL A 35 -18.12 0.06 -4.39
CA VAL A 35 -18.66 0.09 -5.76
C VAL A 35 -17.97 -0.96 -6.61
N ASP A 36 -18.74 -1.61 -7.49
CA ASP A 36 -18.21 -2.52 -8.50
C ASP A 36 -17.41 -1.73 -9.55
N ALA A 37 -16.24 -2.22 -9.95
CA ALA A 37 -15.43 -1.59 -10.99
C ALA A 37 -16.13 -1.44 -12.35
N SER A 38 -17.17 -2.24 -12.61
CA SER A 38 -18.02 -2.17 -13.81
C SER A 38 -19.20 -1.20 -13.68
N ASP A 39 -19.39 -0.54 -12.53
CA ASP A 39 -20.42 0.47 -12.35
C ASP A 39 -20.22 1.62 -13.36
N ARG A 40 -21.22 1.83 -14.22
CA ARG A 40 -21.20 2.85 -15.30
C ARG A 40 -21.17 4.28 -14.78
N GLY A 41 -21.46 4.48 -13.50
CA GLY A 41 -21.32 5.76 -12.80
C GLY A 41 -19.87 6.12 -12.50
N LEU A 42 -18.93 5.17 -12.55
CA LEU A 42 -17.49 5.42 -12.35
C LEU A 42 -16.85 6.01 -13.60
N GLN A 43 -16.17 7.15 -13.44
CA GLN A 43 -15.47 7.84 -14.53
C GLN A 43 -14.19 8.49 -14.03
N ILE A 44 -13.07 8.29 -14.74
CA ILE A 44 -11.83 8.99 -14.45
C ILE A 44 -11.76 10.26 -15.32
N ARG A 45 -11.55 11.41 -14.69
CA ARG A 45 -11.33 12.70 -15.36
C ARG A 45 -10.10 13.37 -14.77
N ASN A 46 -9.08 13.58 -15.59
CA ASN A 46 -7.80 14.19 -15.17
C ASN A 46 -7.17 13.52 -13.92
N GLY A 47 -7.18 12.18 -13.87
CA GLY A 47 -6.62 11.41 -12.75
C GLY A 47 -7.48 11.38 -11.48
N ILE A 48 -8.67 11.99 -11.49
CA ILE A 48 -9.64 11.94 -10.40
C ILE A 48 -10.76 10.98 -10.77
N LEU A 49 -11.02 10.00 -9.91
CA LEU A 49 -12.15 9.09 -10.02
C LEU A 49 -13.42 9.76 -9.50
N TYR A 50 -14.47 9.77 -10.32
CA TYR A 50 -15.80 10.23 -9.97
C TYR A 50 -16.78 9.05 -9.93
N HIS A 51 -17.78 9.13 -9.07
CA HIS A 51 -18.99 8.30 -9.11
C HIS A 51 -20.21 9.22 -9.21
N LYS A 52 -20.99 9.11 -10.28
CA LYS A 52 -22.18 9.96 -10.53
C LYS A 52 -21.85 11.46 -10.38
N ASP A 53 -20.78 11.87 -11.06
CA ASP A 53 -20.25 13.23 -11.10
C ASP A 53 -19.66 13.82 -9.80
N GLN A 54 -19.58 13.05 -8.71
CA GLN A 54 -18.92 13.45 -7.48
C GLN A 54 -17.56 12.74 -7.32
N PRO A 55 -16.49 13.41 -6.85
CA PRO A 55 -15.23 12.75 -6.55
C PRO A 55 -15.44 11.59 -5.58
N PHE A 56 -14.95 10.41 -5.95
CA PHE A 56 -15.28 9.17 -5.26
C PHE A 56 -14.44 8.99 -3.99
N THR A 57 -15.10 8.69 -2.88
CA THR A 57 -14.46 8.27 -1.62
C THR A 57 -15.03 6.91 -1.23
N GLY A 58 -14.18 5.91 -1.13
CA GLY A 58 -14.60 4.54 -0.86
C GLY A 58 -13.65 3.49 -1.43
N LYS A 59 -14.20 2.30 -1.70
CA LYS A 59 -13.49 1.15 -2.27
C LYS A 59 -14.15 0.72 -3.57
N VAL A 60 -13.31 0.35 -4.53
CA VAL A 60 -13.71 -0.24 -5.80
C VAL A 60 -13.32 -1.72 -5.79
N LEU A 61 -14.28 -2.59 -6.11
CA LEU A 61 -14.13 -4.04 -6.19
C LEU A 61 -14.01 -4.48 -7.65
N HIS A 62 -12.98 -5.27 -7.94
CA HIS A 62 -12.83 -5.97 -9.21
C HIS A 62 -13.04 -7.46 -8.99
N TRP A 63 -13.79 -8.10 -9.89
CA TRP A 63 -14.08 -9.53 -9.84
C TRP A 63 -13.33 -10.29 -10.92
N TYR A 64 -13.10 -11.58 -10.69
CA TYR A 64 -12.72 -12.49 -11.75
C TYR A 64 -13.88 -12.68 -12.75
N SER A 65 -13.54 -12.72 -14.04
CA SER A 65 -14.55 -12.82 -15.09
C SER A 65 -15.39 -14.08 -14.94
N GLY A 66 -16.71 -13.92 -14.88
CA GLY A 66 -17.65 -15.04 -14.74
C GLY A 66 -17.72 -15.63 -13.34
N THR A 67 -17.06 -15.03 -12.34
CA THR A 67 -17.18 -15.42 -10.93
C THR A 67 -17.57 -14.22 -10.06
N HIS A 68 -17.80 -14.47 -8.77
CA HIS A 68 -17.98 -13.42 -7.76
C HIS A 68 -16.77 -13.37 -6.80
N ASP A 69 -15.63 -13.90 -7.24
CA ASP A 69 -14.40 -13.88 -6.44
C ASP A 69 -13.66 -12.58 -6.69
N THR A 70 -13.20 -11.95 -5.61
CA THR A 70 -12.51 -10.66 -5.68
C THR A 70 -11.13 -10.82 -6.31
N ALA A 71 -10.92 -10.19 -7.45
CA ALA A 71 -9.62 -10.07 -8.10
C ALA A 71 -8.79 -8.93 -7.51
N ALA A 72 -9.43 -7.80 -7.19
CA ALA A 72 -8.76 -6.65 -6.59
C ALA A 72 -9.68 -5.75 -5.77
N VAL A 73 -9.09 -5.04 -4.80
CA VAL A 73 -9.72 -3.96 -4.04
C VAL A 73 -8.84 -2.73 -4.13
N SER A 74 -9.41 -1.62 -4.58
CA SER A 74 -8.73 -0.33 -4.71
C SER A 74 -9.43 0.72 -3.88
N GLY A 75 -8.69 1.50 -3.08
CA GLY A 75 -9.24 2.56 -2.25
C GLY A 75 -9.01 3.95 -2.82
N TYR A 76 -10.00 4.82 -2.60
CA TYR A 76 -9.99 6.21 -3.06
C TYR A 76 -10.50 7.17 -1.98
N LEU A 77 -9.92 8.37 -1.97
CA LEU A 77 -10.34 9.51 -1.16
C LEU A 77 -10.38 10.75 -2.06
N ASN A 78 -11.55 11.38 -2.18
CA ASN A 78 -11.80 12.52 -3.05
C ASN A 78 -11.33 12.28 -4.50
N GLY A 79 -11.57 11.05 -4.97
CA GLY A 79 -11.23 10.56 -6.30
C GLY A 79 -9.75 10.23 -6.52
N ARG A 80 -8.87 10.39 -5.53
CA ARG A 80 -7.45 10.01 -5.60
C ARG A 80 -7.23 8.68 -4.92
N GLU A 81 -6.24 7.93 -5.38
CA GLU A 81 -5.86 6.63 -4.78
C GLU A 81 -5.47 6.83 -3.31
N HIS A 82 -6.05 6.06 -2.40
CA HIS A 82 -5.80 6.21 -0.98
C HIS A 82 -6.01 4.91 -0.20
N GLY A 83 -5.11 4.67 0.76
CA GLY A 83 -5.08 3.49 1.59
C GLY A 83 -4.54 2.26 0.86
N ILE A 84 -4.92 1.09 1.36
CA ILE A 84 -4.38 -0.19 0.87
C ILE A 84 -5.13 -0.64 -0.37
N TRP A 85 -4.36 -0.95 -1.41
CA TRP A 85 -4.78 -1.67 -2.60
C TRP A 85 -4.30 -3.11 -2.51
N LYS A 86 -5.18 -4.05 -2.84
CA LYS A 86 -4.90 -5.49 -2.82
C LYS A 86 -5.31 -6.14 -4.13
N LYS A 87 -4.51 -7.08 -4.60
CA LYS A 87 -4.91 -8.03 -5.64
C LYS A 87 -4.75 -9.44 -5.11
N TYR A 88 -5.57 -10.33 -5.64
CA TYR A 88 -5.60 -11.73 -5.27
C TYR A 88 -5.34 -12.58 -6.49
N TYR A 89 -4.94 -13.83 -6.27
CA TYR A 89 -5.04 -14.90 -7.24
C TYR A 89 -6.45 -15.50 -7.23
N ALA A 90 -6.78 -16.31 -8.24
CA ALA A 90 -8.12 -16.91 -8.38
C ALA A 90 -8.49 -17.83 -7.21
N ASP A 91 -7.50 -18.37 -6.49
CA ASP A 91 -7.69 -19.16 -5.28
C ASP A 91 -7.86 -18.30 -4.00
N GLY A 92 -7.88 -16.97 -4.14
CA GLY A 92 -8.01 -16.01 -3.05
C GLY A 92 -6.70 -15.69 -2.33
N THR A 93 -5.57 -16.29 -2.72
CA THR A 93 -4.28 -15.97 -2.10
C THR A 93 -3.82 -14.55 -2.48
N PRO A 94 -3.15 -13.80 -1.58
CA PRO A 94 -2.67 -12.45 -1.90
C PRO A 94 -1.66 -12.48 -3.05
N GLN A 95 -1.95 -11.72 -4.11
CA GLN A 95 -1.04 -11.52 -5.23
C GLN A 95 -0.21 -10.25 -5.05
N GLU A 96 -0.86 -9.16 -4.60
CA GLU A 96 -0.26 -7.84 -4.50
C GLU A 96 -0.83 -7.07 -3.30
N THR A 97 0.02 -6.30 -2.62
CA THR A 97 -0.40 -5.28 -1.65
C THR A 97 0.42 -4.02 -1.86
N ARG A 98 -0.25 -2.89 -1.98
CA ARG A 98 0.35 -1.57 -2.21
C ARG A 98 -0.40 -0.52 -1.40
N TYR A 99 0.30 0.51 -0.95
CA TYR A 99 -0.30 1.62 -0.20
C TYR A 99 -0.19 2.90 -1.01
N PHE A 100 -1.23 3.71 -0.90
CA PHE A 100 -1.30 5.03 -1.49
C PHE A 100 -1.71 6.05 -0.45
N ASP A 101 -1.20 7.26 -0.60
CA ASP A 101 -1.64 8.43 0.15
C ASP A 101 -1.91 9.58 -0.82
N HIS A 102 -3.18 9.91 -1.02
CA HIS A 102 -3.63 11.03 -1.86
C HIS A 102 -3.13 10.96 -3.31
N GLY A 103 -2.97 9.76 -3.85
CA GLY A 103 -2.48 9.49 -5.21
C GLY A 103 -1.04 9.03 -5.28
N ASP A 104 -0.24 9.27 -4.24
CA ASP A 104 1.18 8.93 -4.24
C ASP A 104 1.40 7.55 -3.63
N LYS A 105 2.28 6.74 -4.23
CA LYS A 105 2.67 5.46 -3.61
C LYS A 105 3.46 5.74 -2.34
N THR A 106 3.13 4.98 -1.30
CA THR A 106 3.80 5.06 0.00
C THR A 106 3.95 3.66 0.61
N GLY A 107 4.78 3.53 1.63
CA GLY A 107 4.94 2.30 2.41
C GLY A 107 5.40 1.10 1.58
N ASN A 108 5.02 -0.10 2.03
CA ASN A 108 5.50 -1.34 1.44
C ASN A 108 4.70 -1.72 0.19
N TYR A 109 5.41 -2.02 -0.89
CA TYR A 109 4.86 -2.68 -2.07
C TYR A 109 5.32 -4.14 -2.07
N LEU A 110 4.35 -5.04 -1.87
CA LEU A 110 4.59 -6.48 -1.77
C LEU A 110 3.89 -7.20 -2.93
N VAL A 111 4.58 -8.15 -3.53
CA VAL A 111 4.02 -9.08 -4.52
C VAL A 111 4.44 -10.50 -4.13
N TRP A 112 3.55 -11.45 -4.33
CA TRP A 112 3.80 -12.86 -4.10
C TRP A 112 3.72 -13.63 -5.41
N TRP A 113 4.34 -14.80 -5.44
CA TRP A 113 4.11 -15.83 -6.44
C TRP A 113 2.85 -16.63 -6.09
N GLU A 114 2.28 -17.36 -7.05
CA GLU A 114 1.10 -18.22 -6.85
C GLU A 114 1.31 -19.27 -5.74
N ASN A 115 2.56 -19.67 -5.50
CA ASN A 115 2.90 -20.59 -4.41
C ASN A 115 2.99 -19.92 -3.02
N GLY A 116 2.58 -18.65 -2.90
CA GLY A 116 2.59 -17.86 -1.67
C GLY A 116 3.96 -17.32 -1.25
N ARG A 117 5.05 -17.61 -1.96
CA ARG A 117 6.38 -17.05 -1.65
C ARG A 117 6.45 -15.60 -2.10
N LYS A 118 7.19 -14.77 -1.36
CA LYS A 118 7.46 -13.39 -1.78
C LYS A 118 8.13 -13.39 -3.16
N LYS A 119 7.66 -12.51 -4.03
CA LYS A 119 8.24 -12.21 -5.34
C LYS A 119 8.97 -10.87 -5.31
N LEU A 120 8.40 -9.88 -4.64
CA LEU A 120 8.88 -8.51 -4.61
C LEU A 120 8.54 -7.89 -3.25
N GLU A 121 9.51 -7.15 -2.71
CA GLU A 121 9.33 -6.32 -1.51
C GLU A 121 10.08 -5.02 -1.73
N TYR A 122 9.33 -3.99 -2.13
CA TYR A 122 9.83 -2.65 -2.32
C TYR A 122 9.20 -1.73 -1.28
N ARG A 123 9.79 -0.55 -1.10
CA ARG A 123 9.22 0.51 -0.29
C ARG A 123 9.22 1.81 -1.08
N PHE A 124 8.13 2.55 -0.94
CA PHE A 124 7.92 3.84 -1.56
C PHE A 124 7.76 4.94 -0.51
N GLU A 125 8.20 6.13 -0.84
CA GLU A 125 7.92 7.38 -0.14
C GLU A 125 7.66 8.45 -1.20
N HIS A 126 6.42 8.96 -1.27
CA HIS A 126 5.99 9.95 -2.28
C HIS A 126 6.37 9.54 -3.73
N ASP A 127 5.93 8.35 -4.15
CA ASP A 127 6.24 7.73 -5.46
C ASP A 127 7.70 7.36 -5.74
N GLU A 128 8.63 7.69 -4.85
CA GLU A 128 10.05 7.37 -4.99
C GLU A 128 10.41 6.08 -4.24
N TYR A 129 11.33 5.29 -4.79
CA TYR A 129 11.89 4.15 -4.05
C TYR A 129 12.70 4.61 -2.84
N GLU A 130 12.48 3.96 -1.70
CA GLU A 130 13.18 4.30 -0.45
C GLU A 130 13.59 3.03 0.31
N GLY A 131 14.85 2.98 0.75
CA GLY A 131 15.41 1.85 1.48
C GLY A 131 15.71 0.64 0.59
N THR A 132 15.64 -0.56 1.17
CA THR A 132 16.04 -1.80 0.49
C THR A 132 14.87 -2.44 -0.27
N CYS A 133 15.03 -2.55 -1.59
CA CYS A 133 14.12 -3.21 -2.51
C CYS A 133 14.64 -4.61 -2.87
N ARG A 134 13.81 -5.64 -2.70
CA ARG A 134 14.17 -7.04 -2.93
C ARG A 134 13.27 -7.73 -3.94
N GLU A 135 13.84 -8.66 -4.68
CA GLU A 135 13.11 -9.57 -5.57
C GLU A 135 13.60 -11.00 -5.37
N TRP A 136 12.68 -11.96 -5.48
CA TRP A 136 12.96 -13.38 -5.35
C TRP A 136 12.37 -14.17 -6.52
N SER A 137 13.04 -15.26 -6.89
CA SER A 137 12.52 -16.26 -7.83
C SER A 137 11.28 -16.97 -7.25
N SER A 138 10.55 -17.71 -8.09
CA SER A 138 9.43 -18.56 -7.64
C SER A 138 9.87 -19.66 -6.67
N THR A 139 11.14 -20.06 -6.69
CA THR A 139 11.74 -20.99 -5.73
C THR A 139 12.23 -20.30 -4.45
N GLY A 140 12.04 -18.98 -4.30
CA GLY A 140 12.42 -18.22 -3.11
C GLY A 140 13.90 -17.83 -3.04
N VAL A 141 14.66 -17.99 -4.13
CA VAL A 141 16.04 -17.53 -4.21
C VAL A 141 16.04 -16.02 -4.39
N LEU A 142 16.81 -15.28 -3.58
CA LEU A 142 16.99 -13.84 -3.73
C LEU A 142 17.72 -13.58 -5.05
N ILE A 143 17.09 -12.85 -5.98
CA ILE A 143 17.65 -12.53 -7.30
C ILE A 143 18.16 -11.09 -7.36
N LYS A 144 17.62 -10.21 -6.52
CA LYS A 144 17.97 -8.79 -6.49
C LYS A 144 17.78 -8.21 -5.10
N GLU A 145 18.75 -7.42 -4.66
CA GLU A 145 18.65 -6.57 -3.50
C GLU A 145 19.32 -5.23 -3.82
N MET A 146 18.52 -4.18 -3.90
CA MET A 146 18.96 -2.83 -4.24
C MET A 146 18.61 -1.86 -3.12
N ASN A 147 19.45 -0.86 -2.90
CA ASN A 147 19.20 0.19 -1.91
C ASN A 147 19.01 1.53 -2.60
N TYR A 148 17.96 2.24 -2.21
CA TYR A 148 17.57 3.53 -2.76
C TYR A 148 17.41 4.59 -1.66
N THR A 149 17.66 5.83 -2.04
CA THR A 149 17.31 7.03 -1.26
C THR A 149 16.70 8.04 -2.21
N ARG A 150 15.44 8.43 -1.97
CA ARG A 150 14.69 9.36 -2.83
C ARG A 150 14.71 8.96 -4.31
N GLY A 151 14.50 7.67 -4.57
CA GLY A 151 14.46 7.11 -5.92
C GLY A 151 15.82 6.85 -6.58
N TYR A 152 16.94 7.29 -5.99
CA TYR A 152 18.28 7.07 -6.54
C TYR A 152 18.97 5.90 -5.84
N GLU A 153 19.71 5.07 -6.60
CA GLU A 153 20.54 4.00 -6.02
C GLU A 153 21.58 4.63 -5.07
N GLU A 154 21.65 4.19 -3.83
CA GLU A 154 22.63 4.64 -2.83
C GLU A 154 23.03 3.44 -1.97
N GLY A 155 24.32 3.32 -1.65
CA GLY A 155 24.82 2.18 -0.87
C GLY A 155 24.90 0.88 -1.67
N PRO A 156 24.89 -0.29 -1.00
CA PRO A 156 25.22 -1.57 -1.62
C PRO A 156 24.12 -2.10 -2.53
N GLN A 157 24.50 -2.72 -3.64
CA GLN A 157 23.62 -3.26 -4.67
C GLN A 157 24.07 -4.68 -5.02
N ARG A 158 23.14 -5.64 -5.00
CA ARG A 158 23.43 -7.05 -5.23
C ARG A 158 22.43 -7.67 -6.18
N MET A 159 22.94 -8.42 -7.14
CA MET A 159 22.14 -9.25 -8.04
C MET A 159 22.73 -10.65 -8.07
N PHE A 160 21.86 -11.64 -8.17
CA PHE A 160 22.24 -13.05 -8.17
C PHE A 160 21.69 -13.74 -9.42
N TYR A 161 22.36 -14.80 -9.85
CA TYR A 161 21.80 -15.76 -10.79
C TYR A 161 20.82 -16.69 -10.07
N ASP A 162 20.02 -17.45 -10.81
CA ASP A 162 19.04 -18.39 -10.24
C ASP A 162 19.68 -19.49 -9.39
N ASN A 163 20.98 -19.76 -9.58
CA ASN A 163 21.77 -20.68 -8.77
C ASN A 163 22.35 -20.04 -7.48
N GLY A 164 21.98 -18.80 -7.17
CA GLY A 164 22.44 -18.04 -6.00
C GLY A 164 23.83 -17.43 -6.12
N LYS A 165 24.57 -17.65 -7.22
CA LYS A 165 25.88 -17.02 -7.42
C LYS A 165 25.73 -15.53 -7.68
N ILE A 166 26.69 -14.74 -7.19
CA ILE A 166 26.74 -13.30 -7.45
C ILE A 166 26.82 -13.06 -8.95
N ARG A 167 25.83 -12.34 -9.48
CA ARG A 167 25.82 -11.77 -10.83
C ARG A 167 26.42 -10.37 -10.81
N SER A 168 26.09 -9.57 -9.81
CA SER A 168 26.62 -8.23 -9.62
C SER A 168 26.68 -7.89 -8.13
N ASN A 169 27.73 -7.18 -7.72
CA ASN A 169 27.93 -6.73 -6.35
C ASN A 169 28.75 -5.43 -6.39
N TYR A 170 28.08 -4.30 -6.18
CA TYR A 170 28.69 -2.99 -6.23
C TYR A 170 28.07 -2.06 -5.18
N VAL A 171 28.69 -0.93 -4.93
CA VAL A 171 28.20 0.12 -4.04
C VAL A 171 28.09 1.43 -4.81
N ILE A 172 27.03 2.19 -4.57
CA ILE A 172 26.93 3.58 -4.97
C ILE A 172 27.37 4.45 -3.80
N LEU A 173 28.35 5.32 -4.03
CA LEU A 173 28.82 6.30 -3.05
C LEU A 173 28.92 7.65 -3.75
N ASN A 174 28.18 8.64 -3.26
CA ASN A 174 28.15 10.00 -3.83
C ASN A 174 27.85 9.98 -5.34
N GLY A 175 26.87 9.17 -5.75
CA GLY A 175 26.46 9.02 -7.15
C GLY A 175 27.45 8.25 -8.06
N ARG A 176 28.54 7.71 -7.52
CA ARG A 176 29.52 6.92 -8.29
C ARG A 176 29.45 5.44 -7.94
N ARG A 177 29.60 4.58 -8.95
CA ARG A 177 29.54 3.11 -8.80
C ARG A 177 30.92 2.51 -8.57
N TYR A 178 31.04 1.59 -7.60
CA TYR A 178 32.27 0.83 -7.31
C TYR A 178 31.97 -0.64 -7.12
N GLY A 179 32.67 -1.53 -7.84
CA GLY A 179 32.57 -2.98 -7.67
C GLY A 179 32.20 -3.72 -8.95
N LEU A 180 31.69 -4.94 -8.79
CA LEU A 180 31.35 -5.84 -9.88
C LEU A 180 29.97 -5.52 -10.45
N LEU A 181 29.92 -4.84 -11.59
CA LEU A 181 28.67 -4.49 -12.28
C LEU A 181 28.04 -5.65 -13.08
N GLY A 182 28.76 -6.76 -13.19
CA GLY A 182 28.36 -7.91 -14.00
C GLY A 182 29.50 -8.47 -14.82
N THR A 183 29.23 -9.58 -15.51
CA THR A 183 30.13 -10.16 -16.51
C THR A 183 29.76 -9.62 -17.88
N LYS A 184 30.63 -8.79 -18.48
CA LYS A 184 30.60 -8.60 -19.95
C LYS A 184 31.26 -9.83 -20.55
N ASN A 185 30.49 -10.65 -21.28
CA ASN A 185 31.08 -11.71 -22.07
C ASN A 185 31.92 -11.06 -23.18
N CYS A 186 33.24 -11.10 -23.02
CA CYS A 186 34.15 -10.71 -24.08
C CYS A 186 34.09 -11.79 -25.17
N VAL A 187 33.59 -11.43 -26.36
CA VAL A 187 33.80 -12.22 -27.57
C VAL A 187 35.02 -11.68 -28.28
N ASN A 188 35.91 -12.55 -28.75
CA ASN A 188 36.99 -12.10 -29.62
C ASN A 188 36.40 -11.45 -30.87
N VAL A 189 37.04 -10.38 -31.34
CA VAL A 189 36.64 -9.69 -32.56
C VAL A 189 36.63 -10.66 -33.75
N THR A 190 37.57 -11.61 -33.79
CA THR A 190 37.60 -12.68 -34.79
C THR A 190 36.37 -13.59 -34.74
N ASP A 191 35.86 -13.90 -33.54
CA ASP A 191 34.73 -14.84 -33.38
C ASP A 191 33.37 -14.22 -33.71
N SER A 192 33.30 -12.89 -33.75
CA SER A 192 32.09 -12.11 -34.03
C SER A 192 32.00 -11.63 -35.49
N VAL A 193 33.13 -11.41 -36.16
CA VAL A 193 33.17 -10.91 -37.55
C VAL A 193 33.14 -12.04 -38.58
N PHE A 194 33.60 -13.25 -38.25
CA PHE A 194 33.76 -14.34 -39.22
C PHE A 194 32.75 -15.48 -39.10
N LYS A 195 31.61 -15.28 -38.42
CA LYS A 195 30.49 -16.22 -38.52
C LYS A 195 29.82 -16.06 -39.90
N LYS A 196 30.29 -16.86 -40.86
CA LYS A 196 29.58 -17.20 -42.10
C LYS A 196 28.43 -18.15 -41.82
#